data_AF-A0A357FPP1-F1
#
_entry.id   AF-A0A357FPP1-F1
#
_cell.length_a   1.000
_cell.length_b   1.000
_cell.length_c   1.000
_cell.angle_alpha   90.00
_cell.angle_beta   90.00
_cell.angle_gamma   90.00
#
_symmetry.space_group_name_H-M   'P 1'
#
loop_
_entity.id
_entity.type
_entity.pdbx_description
1 polymer ?
#
loop_
_entity_poly.entity_id
_entity_poly.type
_entity_poly.pdbx_seq_one_letter_code
_entity_poly.pdbx_strand_id
1 'polypeptide(L)'
;MQTQYPIDPRKNFPLPEEEILNLEPTEALAPLTNGEVIGGHTMPWGSNYTFLLWVTAGQNQCVRAIYKPKEGEKPLRDFPAGTLYKREQAAYEISKLLGWPNIPLTIIRDGPYGVGSMQLYLDCDPRITYFDMRNNFPDGLFPLAVFDLLVNNADRKAGHCLLDGLKNIWS
;
A
#
# COMPACT_ATOMS: atom_id res chain seq x y z
N MET A 1 -23.11 3.08 7.46
CA MET A 1 -22.57 2.69 8.77
C MET A 1 -21.68 3.82 9.22
N GLN A 2 -21.86 4.33 10.43
CA GLN A 2 -20.97 5.36 10.99
C GLN A 2 -19.55 4.81 11.11
N THR A 3 -18.56 5.63 10.77
CA THR A 3 -17.14 5.29 10.88
C THR A 3 -16.81 4.95 12.33
N GLN A 4 -16.20 3.79 12.56
CA GLN A 4 -15.87 3.27 13.89
C GLN A 4 -14.81 4.13 14.63
N TYR A 5 -14.26 5.15 13.96
CA TYR A 5 -13.21 6.03 14.44
C TYR A 5 -13.59 7.50 14.17
N PRO A 6 -14.03 8.27 15.19
CA PRO A 6 -14.35 9.69 15.01
C PRO A 6 -13.10 10.55 14.74
N ILE A 7 -11.91 10.05 15.10
CA ILE A 7 -10.61 10.71 14.94
C ILE A 7 -9.74 9.82 14.05
N ASP A 8 -8.97 10.41 13.13
CA ASP A 8 -8.00 9.69 12.32
C ASP A 8 -6.96 9.01 13.24
N PRO A 9 -6.93 7.66 13.30
CA PRO A 9 -6.10 6.92 14.25
C PRO A 9 -4.60 7.07 13.96
N ARG A 10 -4.22 7.54 12.76
CA ARG A 10 -2.82 7.71 12.33
C ARG A 10 -2.16 8.91 12.99
N LYS A 11 -2.93 9.83 13.59
CA LYS A 11 -2.37 10.99 14.34
C LYS A 11 -1.49 10.60 15.52
N ASN A 12 -1.59 9.37 15.99
CA ASN A 12 -0.79 8.86 17.10
C ASN A 12 0.44 8.06 16.63
N PHE A 13 0.66 7.94 15.32
CA PHE A 13 1.84 7.25 14.80
C PHE A 13 3.09 8.10 15.00
N PRO A 14 4.26 7.45 15.21
CA PRO A 14 5.51 8.17 15.28
C PRO A 14 5.79 8.86 13.94
N LEU A 15 6.58 9.93 13.97
CA LEU A 15 7.01 10.68 12.80
C LEU A 15 8.55 10.67 12.72
N PRO A 16 9.12 10.70 11.50
CA PRO A 16 10.56 10.86 11.32
C PRO A 16 10.98 12.29 11.67
N GLU A 17 12.28 12.51 11.84
CA GLU A 17 12.86 13.86 11.95
C GLU A 17 12.95 14.54 10.56
N GLU A 18 13.07 13.73 9.51
CA GLU A 18 13.15 14.13 8.11
C GLU A 18 11.81 14.61 7.56
N GLU A 19 11.88 15.52 6.59
CA GLU A 19 10.70 15.98 5.85
C GLU A 19 10.12 14.83 5.01
N ILE A 20 8.83 14.55 5.18
CA ILE A 20 8.12 13.54 4.39
C ILE A 20 7.69 14.16 3.05
N LEU A 21 8.20 13.60 1.96
CA LEU A 21 7.80 13.92 0.61
C LEU A 21 6.65 13.01 0.16
N ASN A 22 5.64 13.61 -0.49
CA ASN A 22 4.60 12.89 -1.22
C ASN A 22 4.92 13.02 -2.71
N LEU A 23 5.67 12.04 -3.24
CA LEU A 23 6.18 12.05 -4.61
C LEU A 23 5.26 11.27 -5.56
N GLU A 24 5.26 11.68 -6.82
CA GLU A 24 4.63 10.88 -7.88
C GLU A 24 5.42 9.57 -8.11
N PRO A 25 4.78 8.50 -8.61
CA PRO A 25 5.43 7.20 -8.80
C PRO A 25 6.76 7.25 -9.57
N THR A 26 6.87 8.10 -10.59
CA THR A 26 8.10 8.24 -11.39
C THR A 26 9.25 8.84 -10.60
N GLU A 27 8.96 9.78 -9.70
CA GLU A 27 9.94 10.45 -8.85
C GLU A 27 10.31 9.59 -7.64
N ALA A 28 9.33 8.83 -7.13
CA ALA A 28 9.50 7.92 -6.00
C ALA A 28 10.32 6.66 -6.33
N LEU A 29 10.48 6.30 -7.61
CA LEU A 29 11.15 5.05 -7.98
C LEU A 29 12.59 4.96 -7.50
N ALA A 30 13.38 6.03 -7.69
CA ALA A 30 14.77 6.06 -7.27
C ALA A 30 14.93 5.95 -5.74
N PRO A 31 14.26 6.76 -4.91
CA PRO A 31 14.37 6.64 -3.45
C PRO A 31 13.75 5.34 -2.92
N LEU A 32 12.64 4.86 -3.49
CA LEU A 32 12.05 3.60 -3.04
C LEU A 32 12.98 2.42 -3.31
N THR A 33 13.71 2.43 -4.43
CA THR A 33 14.64 1.37 -4.83
C THR A 33 15.94 1.43 -4.03
N ASN A 34 16.55 2.61 -3.92
CA ASN A 34 17.93 2.76 -3.46
C ASN A 34 18.07 3.48 -2.12
N GLY A 35 17.02 4.15 -1.65
CA GLY A 35 17.05 4.90 -0.40
C GLY A 35 17.23 3.97 0.80
N GLU A 36 17.89 4.48 1.83
CA GLU A 36 18.15 3.77 3.07
C GLU A 36 16.89 3.78 3.93
N VAL A 37 16.60 2.67 4.61
CA VAL A 37 15.52 2.62 5.60
C VAL A 37 16.05 3.23 6.90
N ILE A 38 15.54 4.41 7.24
CA ILE A 38 15.97 5.20 8.42
C ILE A 38 15.09 4.94 9.65
N GLY A 39 13.92 4.35 9.47
CA GLY A 39 13.03 3.99 10.56
C GLY A 39 11.67 3.54 10.08
N GLY A 40 10.74 3.41 11.02
CA GLY A 40 9.37 3.04 10.74
C GLY A 40 8.69 2.40 11.94
N HIS A 41 7.46 1.94 11.72
CA HIS A 41 6.67 1.26 12.75
C HIS A 41 5.77 0.19 12.13
N THR A 42 5.28 -0.73 12.97
CA THR A 42 4.28 -1.72 12.56
C THR A 42 2.92 -1.06 12.30
N MET A 43 2.21 -1.55 11.30
CA MET A 43 0.80 -1.21 11.06
C MET A 43 -0.11 -2.18 11.84
N PRO A 44 -0.93 -1.70 12.79
CA PRO A 44 -1.60 -2.56 13.77
C PRO A 44 -2.84 -3.32 13.24
N TRP A 45 -3.17 -3.25 11.94
CA TRP A 45 -4.47 -3.69 11.40
C TRP A 45 -4.39 -4.76 10.29
N GLY A 46 -3.34 -5.57 10.28
CA GLY A 46 -3.14 -6.64 9.29
C GLY A 46 -3.01 -8.04 9.92
N SER A 47 -3.45 -9.08 9.19
CA SER A 47 -3.17 -10.48 9.54
C SER A 47 -1.74 -10.93 9.19
N ASN A 48 -1.09 -10.19 8.28
CA ASN A 48 0.33 -10.30 7.95
C ASN A 48 1.09 -9.17 8.64
N TYR A 49 2.37 -9.40 8.95
CA TYR A 49 3.23 -8.30 9.40
C TYR A 49 3.39 -7.26 8.29
N THR A 50 2.98 -6.04 8.59
CA THR A 50 3.03 -4.89 7.68
C THR A 50 3.68 -3.73 8.44
N PHE A 51 4.59 -3.03 7.78
CA PHE A 51 5.33 -1.92 8.36
C PHE A 51 5.13 -0.67 7.50
N LEU A 52 5.02 0.48 8.14
CA LEU A 52 5.23 1.77 7.50
C LEU A 52 6.68 2.18 7.76
N LEU A 53 7.46 2.27 6.71
CA LEU A 53 8.88 2.62 6.75
C LEU A 53 9.09 4.04 6.22
N TRP A 54 10.15 4.68 6.70
CA TRP A 54 10.70 5.92 6.15
C TRP A 54 11.98 5.58 5.37
N VAL A 55 12.04 6.03 4.13
CA VAL A 55 13.12 5.72 3.19
C VAL A 55 13.73 7.01 2.68
N THR A 56 15.06 7.16 2.71
CA THR A 56 15.71 8.42 2.32
C THR A 56 15.42 8.81 0.87
N ALA A 57 15.19 10.11 0.66
CA ALA A 57 14.85 10.68 -0.64
C ALA A 57 15.61 11.98 -0.99
N GLY A 58 16.61 12.33 -0.18
CA GLY A 58 17.39 13.55 -0.33
C GLY A 58 18.05 13.92 0.99
N GLN A 59 18.63 15.12 1.05
CA GLN A 59 19.13 15.65 2.32
C GLN A 59 17.97 15.98 3.24
N ASN A 60 17.93 15.35 4.41
CA ASN A 60 16.89 15.57 5.43
C ASN A 60 15.45 15.32 4.91
N GLN A 61 15.31 14.44 3.93
CA GLN A 61 14.05 14.14 3.26
C GLN A 61 13.85 12.64 3.14
N CYS A 62 12.60 12.19 3.29
CA CYS A 62 12.22 10.80 3.17
C CYS A 62 10.88 10.62 2.45
N VAL A 63 10.66 9.43 1.91
CA VAL A 63 9.34 8.95 1.46
C VAL A 63 8.83 7.88 2.42
N ARG A 64 7.51 7.73 2.49
CA ARG A 64 6.87 6.64 3.24
C ARG A 64 6.65 5.44 2.34
N ALA A 65 6.88 4.24 2.88
CA ALA A 65 6.62 3.00 2.16
C ALA A 65 5.92 1.96 3.06
N ILE A 66 4.95 1.24 2.50
CA ILE A 66 4.42 0.01 3.10
C ILE A 66 5.34 -1.15 2.75
N TYR A 67 5.88 -1.79 3.78
CA TYR A 67 6.75 -2.95 3.66
C TYR A 67 6.07 -4.21 4.20
N LYS A 68 6.04 -5.26 3.40
CA LYS A 68 5.53 -6.59 3.77
C LYS A 68 6.65 -7.63 3.56
N PRO A 69 7.36 -8.05 4.63
CA PRO A 69 8.40 -9.06 4.52
C PRO A 69 7.82 -10.42 4.15
N LYS A 70 8.58 -11.22 3.39
CA LYS A 70 8.28 -12.63 3.13
C LYS A 70 8.09 -13.43 4.42
N GLU A 71 8.98 -13.24 5.40
CA GLU A 71 8.91 -13.94 6.70
C GLU A 71 7.77 -13.43 7.60
N GLY A 72 7.11 -12.32 7.21
CA GLY A 72 5.93 -11.79 7.86
C GLY A 72 4.61 -12.34 7.33
N GLU A 73 4.68 -13.22 6.32
CA GLU A 73 3.50 -13.81 5.69
C GLU A 73 2.85 -14.87 6.58
N LYS A 74 1.54 -14.75 6.72
CA LYS A 74 0.68 -15.81 7.22
C LYS A 74 0.35 -16.76 6.06
N PRO A 75 0.64 -18.07 6.18
CA PRO A 75 0.35 -19.03 5.12
C PRO A 75 -1.14 -19.05 4.75
N LEU A 76 -1.40 -19.11 3.44
CA LEU A 76 -2.73 -19.31 2.88
C LEU A 76 -2.83 -20.71 2.27
N ARG A 77 -4.02 -21.32 2.34
CA ARG A 77 -4.23 -22.67 1.79
C ARG A 77 -4.09 -22.72 0.27
N ASP A 78 -4.48 -21.65 -0.40
CA ASP A 78 -4.61 -21.61 -1.86
C ASP A 78 -3.31 -21.20 -2.57
N PHE A 79 -2.27 -20.80 -1.83
CA PHE A 79 -1.02 -20.28 -2.38
C PHE A 79 0.23 -20.90 -1.73
N PRO A 80 1.32 -21.10 -2.48
CA PRO A 80 2.60 -21.48 -1.88
C PRO A 80 3.07 -20.45 -0.84
N ALA A 81 3.58 -20.93 0.29
CA ALA A 81 4.10 -20.06 1.35
C ALA A 81 5.31 -19.23 0.88
N GLY A 82 5.45 -18.00 1.38
CA GLY A 82 6.58 -17.13 1.06
C GLY A 82 6.50 -16.52 -0.34
N THR A 83 5.30 -16.35 -0.88
CA THR A 83 5.06 -15.81 -2.23
C THR A 83 4.12 -14.61 -2.28
N LEU A 84 3.49 -14.23 -1.15
CA LEU A 84 2.49 -13.16 -1.15
C LEU A 84 3.10 -11.81 -1.54
N TYR A 85 4.31 -11.49 -1.05
CA TYR A 85 5.02 -10.27 -1.42
C TYR A 85 5.29 -10.16 -2.94
N LYS A 86 5.47 -11.29 -3.63
CA LYS A 86 5.63 -11.32 -5.09
C LYS A 86 4.33 -10.99 -5.81
N ARG A 87 3.19 -11.38 -5.23
CA ARG A 87 1.86 -11.09 -5.78
C ARG A 87 1.55 -9.60 -5.72
N GLU A 88 2.02 -8.90 -4.69
CA GLU A 88 1.90 -7.44 -4.59
C GLU A 88 2.60 -6.75 -5.76
N GLN A 89 3.86 -7.10 -6.05
CA GLN A 89 4.57 -6.56 -7.22
C GLN A 89 3.93 -6.99 -8.54
N ALA A 90 3.52 -8.26 -8.67
CA ALA A 90 2.88 -8.74 -9.88
C ALA A 90 1.56 -7.98 -10.18
N ALA A 91 0.77 -7.68 -9.14
CA ALA A 91 -0.43 -6.86 -9.29
C ALA A 91 -0.08 -5.45 -9.79
N TYR A 92 0.93 -4.79 -9.21
CA TYR A 92 1.40 -3.49 -9.70
C TYR A 92 1.84 -3.54 -11.18
N GLU A 93 2.66 -4.51 -11.58
CA GLU A 93 3.14 -4.60 -12.97
C GLU A 93 1.99 -4.88 -13.97
N ILE A 94 1.02 -5.73 -13.61
CA ILE A 94 -0.16 -5.98 -14.45
C ILE A 94 -1.02 -4.71 -14.55
N SER A 95 -1.27 -4.02 -13.43
CA SER A 95 -2.00 -2.74 -13.40
C SER A 95 -1.33 -1.69 -14.29
N LYS A 96 0.00 -1.56 -14.19
CA LYS A 96 0.81 -0.65 -15.01
C LYS A 96 0.70 -0.96 -16.51
N LEU A 97 0.70 -2.24 -16.89
CA LEU A 97 0.54 -2.66 -18.29
C LEU A 97 -0.87 -2.39 -18.82
N LEU A 98 -1.90 -2.59 -17.99
CA LEU A 98 -3.30 -2.35 -18.37
C LEU A 98 -3.67 -0.85 -18.33
N GLY A 99 -2.95 -0.06 -17.54
CA GLY A 99 -3.29 1.33 -17.21
C GLY A 99 -4.39 1.46 -16.16
N TRP A 100 -4.81 0.36 -15.54
CA TRP A 100 -5.84 0.31 -14.49
C TRP A 100 -5.80 -1.03 -13.72
N PRO A 101 -6.38 -1.09 -12.51
CA PRO A 101 -6.77 0.04 -11.67
C PRO A 101 -5.51 0.75 -11.13
N ASN A 102 -5.65 1.86 -10.41
CA ASN A 102 -4.49 2.49 -9.81
C ASN A 102 -3.96 1.60 -8.66
N ILE A 103 -2.72 1.13 -8.78
CA ILE A 103 -2.00 0.41 -7.73
C ILE A 103 -0.74 1.22 -7.43
N PRO A 104 -0.42 1.53 -6.16
CA PRO A 104 0.77 2.30 -5.84
C PRO A 104 2.04 1.58 -6.31
N LEU A 105 3.07 2.37 -6.66
CA LEU A 105 4.38 1.87 -7.05
C LEU A 105 4.84 0.78 -6.07
N THR A 106 5.04 -0.44 -6.56
CA THR A 106 5.43 -1.58 -5.73
C THR A 106 6.65 -2.26 -6.32
N ILE A 107 7.70 -2.39 -5.51
CA ILE A 107 8.94 -3.08 -5.88
C ILE A 107 9.22 -4.22 -4.90
N ILE A 108 10.11 -5.13 -5.28
CA ILE A 108 10.71 -6.11 -4.37
C ILE A 108 12.11 -5.66 -4.03
N ARG A 109 12.43 -5.58 -2.74
CA ARG A 109 13.80 -5.39 -2.25
C ARG A 109 13.95 -5.90 -0.82
N ASP A 110 15.19 -5.93 -0.35
CA ASP A 110 15.50 -6.21 1.05
C ASP A 110 15.11 -5.01 1.94
N GLY A 111 14.55 -5.32 3.10
CA GLY A 111 14.24 -4.40 4.18
C GLY A 111 14.72 -4.94 5.53
N PRO A 112 14.28 -4.34 6.65
CA PRO A 112 14.76 -4.70 8.00
C PRO A 112 14.54 -6.17 8.40
N TYR A 113 13.61 -6.86 7.74
CA TYR A 113 13.23 -8.24 8.02
C TYR A 113 13.40 -9.16 6.80
N GLY A 114 14.42 -8.91 5.97
CA GLY A 114 14.74 -9.69 4.78
C GLY A 114 14.05 -9.18 3.51
N VAL A 115 13.84 -10.06 2.53
CA VAL A 115 13.18 -9.69 1.26
C VAL A 115 11.68 -9.48 1.47
N GLY A 116 11.12 -8.48 0.80
CA GLY A 116 9.68 -8.24 0.79
C GLY A 116 9.24 -7.27 -0.28
N SER A 117 7.94 -6.99 -0.32
CA SER A 117 7.39 -5.95 -1.18
C SER A 117 7.49 -4.60 -0.47
N MET A 118 7.97 -3.59 -1.17
CA MET A 118 8.01 -2.20 -0.73
C MET A 118 7.13 -1.38 -1.67
N GLN A 119 6.03 -0.87 -1.14
CA GLN A 119 5.01 -0.13 -1.87
C GLN A 119 5.01 1.33 -1.41
N LEU A 120 5.00 2.29 -2.34
CA LEU A 120 4.88 3.70 -2.02
C LEU A 120 3.60 3.94 -1.19
N TYR A 121 3.73 4.61 -0.05
CA TYR A 121 2.59 4.87 0.82
C TYR A 121 1.68 5.94 0.23
N LEU A 122 0.37 5.66 0.18
CA LEU A 122 -0.65 6.63 -0.17
C LEU A 122 -1.31 7.22 1.07
N ASP A 123 -1.32 8.54 1.17
CA ASP A 123 -1.94 9.25 2.29
C ASP A 123 -3.43 9.52 2.04
N CYS A 124 -4.23 8.46 2.14
CA CYS A 124 -5.69 8.54 2.02
C CYS A 124 -6.36 8.49 3.40
N ASP A 125 -7.55 9.06 3.53
CA ASP A 125 -8.33 8.96 4.77
C ASP A 125 -8.78 7.51 5.00
N PRO A 126 -8.25 6.80 6.02
CA PRO A 126 -8.52 5.37 6.23
C PRO A 126 -9.97 5.11 6.66
N ARG A 127 -10.75 6.16 6.97
CA ARG A 127 -12.16 6.06 7.34
C ARG A 127 -13.06 5.99 6.12
N ILE A 128 -12.58 6.37 4.94
CA ILE A 128 -13.30 6.23 3.68
C ILE A 128 -12.99 4.85 3.12
N THR A 129 -14.01 4.00 3.05
CA THR A 129 -13.87 2.61 2.60
C THR A 129 -14.76 2.32 1.40
N TYR A 130 -14.69 1.10 0.86
CA TYR A 130 -15.65 0.60 -0.13
C TYR A 130 -17.12 0.91 0.23
N PHE A 131 -17.51 0.85 1.50
CA PHE A 131 -18.90 1.09 1.91
C PHE A 131 -19.36 2.53 1.68
N ASP A 132 -18.42 3.48 1.75
CA ASP A 132 -18.65 4.89 1.44
C ASP A 132 -18.59 5.11 -0.08
N MET A 133 -17.61 4.49 -0.74
CA MET A 133 -17.39 4.67 -2.18
C MET A 133 -18.49 4.06 -3.04
N ARG A 134 -19.05 2.90 -2.68
CA ARG A 134 -20.07 2.22 -3.51
C ARG A 134 -21.31 3.06 -3.81
N ASN A 135 -21.64 4.00 -2.94
CA ASN A 135 -22.80 4.89 -3.12
C ASN A 135 -22.44 6.17 -3.89
N ASN A 136 -21.18 6.60 -3.84
CA ASN A 136 -20.73 7.89 -4.37
C ASN A 136 -19.92 7.77 -5.68
N PHE A 137 -19.37 6.59 -5.95
CA PHE A 137 -18.50 6.27 -7.09
C PHE A 137 -18.79 4.85 -7.64
N PRO A 138 -20.04 4.56 -8.04
CA PRO A 138 -20.46 3.20 -8.40
C PRO A 138 -19.65 2.61 -9.56
N ASP A 139 -19.32 3.42 -10.57
CA ASP A 139 -18.58 2.96 -11.75
C ASP A 139 -17.07 2.82 -11.48
N GLY A 140 -16.54 3.55 -10.49
CA GLY A 140 -15.11 3.57 -10.19
C GLY A 140 -14.58 2.29 -9.53
N LEU A 141 -15.48 1.47 -8.97
CA LEU A 141 -15.12 0.21 -8.30
C LEU A 141 -15.16 -1.00 -9.25
N PHE A 142 -15.86 -0.89 -10.38
CA PHE A 142 -15.96 -1.98 -11.36
C PHE A 142 -14.59 -2.41 -11.91
N PRO A 143 -13.67 -1.50 -12.29
CA PRO A 143 -12.32 -1.89 -12.71
C PRO A 143 -11.56 -2.69 -11.64
N LEU A 144 -11.72 -2.37 -10.36
CA LEU A 144 -11.07 -3.12 -9.27
C LEU A 144 -11.59 -4.56 -9.20
N ALA A 145 -12.91 -4.74 -9.34
CA ALA A 145 -13.52 -6.08 -9.33
C ALA A 145 -13.09 -6.92 -10.54
N VAL A 146 -13.01 -6.33 -11.73
CA VAL A 146 -12.50 -7.02 -12.92
C VAL A 146 -11.03 -7.39 -12.74
N PHE A 147 -10.24 -6.48 -12.18
CA PHE A 147 -8.83 -6.72 -11.94
C PHE A 147 -8.60 -7.87 -10.94
N ASP A 148 -9.40 -7.94 -9.87
CA ASP A 148 -9.34 -9.05 -8.92
C ASP A 148 -9.56 -10.41 -9.58
N LEU A 149 -10.48 -10.50 -10.54
CA LEU A 149 -10.68 -11.72 -11.33
C LEU A 149 -9.44 -12.06 -12.17
N LEU A 150 -8.80 -11.05 -12.79
CA LEU A 150 -7.61 -11.24 -13.62
C LEU A 150 -6.39 -11.72 -12.82
N VAL A 151 -6.18 -11.17 -11.62
CA VAL A 151 -5.02 -11.51 -10.78
C VAL A 151 -5.31 -12.62 -9.74
N ASN A 152 -6.51 -13.18 -9.77
CA ASN A 152 -7.00 -14.17 -8.82
C ASN A 152 -6.88 -13.69 -7.37
N ASN A 153 -7.43 -12.50 -7.09
CA ASN A 153 -7.53 -11.93 -5.75
C ASN A 153 -8.95 -12.12 -5.20
N ALA A 154 -9.10 -12.97 -4.19
CA ALA A 154 -10.38 -13.25 -3.55
C ALA A 154 -10.54 -12.59 -2.16
N ASP A 155 -9.56 -11.80 -1.71
CA ASP A 155 -9.52 -11.24 -0.34
C ASP A 155 -9.44 -9.70 -0.34
N ARG A 156 -10.09 -9.05 -1.32
CA ARG A 156 -10.27 -7.59 -1.30
C ARG A 156 -11.24 -7.21 -0.17
N LYS A 157 -10.69 -6.59 0.88
CA LYS A 157 -11.47 -6.05 2.00
C LYS A 157 -11.89 -4.61 1.71
N ALA A 158 -12.93 -4.15 2.40
CA ALA A 158 -13.46 -2.79 2.21
C ALA A 158 -12.41 -1.68 2.41
N GLY A 159 -11.45 -1.88 3.31
CA GLY A 159 -10.34 -0.96 3.57
C GLY A 159 -9.16 -1.07 2.59
N HIS A 160 -9.21 -1.99 1.62
CA HIS A 160 -8.20 -2.06 0.54
C HIS A 160 -8.54 -1.13 -0.63
N CYS A 161 -9.76 -0.58 -0.68
CA CYS A 161 -10.10 0.47 -1.63
C CYS A 161 -9.78 1.81 -0.97
N LEU A 162 -8.89 2.60 -1.57
CA LEU A 162 -8.48 3.91 -1.07
C LEU A 162 -8.98 5.00 -2.01
N LEU A 163 -9.34 6.16 -1.45
CA LEU A 163 -9.75 7.35 -2.20
C LEU A 163 -8.78 8.48 -1.84
N ASP A 164 -8.06 8.99 -2.85
CA ASP A 164 -7.16 10.13 -2.66
C ASP A 164 -7.90 11.47 -2.67
N GLY A 165 -7.16 12.56 -2.40
CA GLY A 165 -7.72 13.92 -2.39
C GLY A 165 -8.20 14.41 -3.77
N LEU A 166 -7.78 13.76 -4.85
CA LEU A 166 -8.18 14.04 -6.24
C LEU A 166 -9.35 13.17 -6.70
N LYS A 167 -9.89 12.33 -5.80
CA LYS A 167 -10.98 11.36 -6.04
C LYS A 167 -10.59 10.21 -6.97
N ASN A 168 -9.31 9.88 -7.10
CA ASN A 168 -8.92 8.63 -7.72
C ASN A 168 -9.09 7.48 -6.74
N ILE A 169 -9.57 6.35 -7.26
CA ILE A 169 -9.68 5.10 -6.51
C ILE A 169 -8.42 4.28 -6.72
N TRP A 170 -7.84 3.82 -5.63
CA TRP A 170 -6.65 2.99 -5.58
C TRP A 170 -6.94 1.64 -4.92
N SER A 171 -6.12 0.65 -5.26
CA SER A 171 -6.09 -0.70 -4.69
C SER A 171 -4.77 -0.95 -3.96
#